data_AF-A0A9R0IW95-F1
#
_entry.id   AF-A0A9R0IW95-F1
#
_cell.length_a   1.000
_cell.length_b   1.000
_cell.length_c   1.000
_cell.angle_alpha   90.00
_cell.angle_beta   90.00
_cell.angle_gamma   90.00
#
_symmetry.space_group_name_H-M   'P 1'
#
loop_
_entity.id
_entity.type
_entity.pdbx_description
1 polymer ?
#
loop_
_entity_poly.entity_id
_entity_poly.type
_entity_poly.pdbx_seq_one_letter_code
_entity_poly.pdbx_strand_id
1 'polypeptide(L)'
;MPFLMLIIFLSGTVCYFIVRLHPGFEHYIFFVLCLYASVTVVESLMMAIASVVPNFLMGIITGAGIQGIFMLVSGFFRLPKDIPKPVWRYPMSYISFHFWALQGQYQNDLKGVVFDNRTPDLPKIPGEYSSCLLDAELCSL
;
A
#
# COMPACT_ATOMS: atom_id res chain seq x y z
N MET A 1 21.99 -3.30 1.63
CA MET A 1 21.06 -2.73 2.62
C MET A 1 21.23 -1.23 2.90
N PRO A 2 22.43 -0.63 3.11
CA PRO A 2 22.52 0.80 3.42
C PRO A 2 22.13 1.72 2.26
N PHE A 3 22.43 1.32 1.01
CA PHE A 3 22.06 2.10 -0.18
C PHE A 3 20.53 2.18 -0.38
N LEU A 4 19.82 1.07 -0.15
CA LEU A 4 18.35 1.02 -0.24
C LEU A 4 17.68 1.91 0.81
N MET A 5 18.19 1.91 2.04
CA MET A 5 17.69 2.83 3.08
C MET A 5 17.85 4.29 2.66
N LEU A 6 18.98 4.64 2.03
CA LEU A 6 19.27 6.01 1.62
C LEU A 6 18.32 6.47 0.51
N ILE A 7 18.10 5.65 -0.53
CA ILE A 7 17.18 6.02 -1.62
C ILE A 7 15.72 6.11 -1.14
N ILE A 8 15.30 5.23 -0.21
CA ILE A 8 13.94 5.26 0.35
C ILE A 8 13.75 6.47 1.24
N PHE A 9 14.76 6.81 2.05
CA PHE A 9 14.70 8.00 2.88
C PHE A 9 14.63 9.27 2.02
N LEU A 10 15.49 9.39 1.00
CA LEU A 10 15.47 10.54 0.09
C LEU A 10 14.16 10.64 -0.68
N SER A 11 13.75 9.55 -1.35
CA SER A 11 12.51 9.53 -2.14
C SER A 11 11.29 9.71 -1.25
N GLY A 12 11.25 9.09 -0.07
CA GLY A 12 10.16 9.20 0.90
C GLY A 12 10.04 10.63 1.42
N THR A 13 11.16 11.28 1.74
CA THR A 13 11.20 12.69 2.14
C THR A 13 10.61 13.57 1.03
N VAL A 14 11.09 13.42 -0.21
CA VAL A 14 10.63 14.22 -1.35
C VAL A 14 9.14 14.00 -1.61
N CYS A 15 8.66 12.75 -1.63
CA CYS A 15 7.24 12.44 -1.80
C CYS A 15 6.37 13.05 -0.70
N TYR A 16 6.81 12.97 0.56
CA TYR A 16 6.08 13.54 1.69
C TYR A 16 5.91 15.06 1.56
N PHE A 17 6.97 15.77 1.15
CA PHE A 17 6.91 17.22 0.92
C PHE A 17 6.06 17.61 -0.30
N ILE A 18 6.07 16.82 -1.38
CA ILE A 18 5.26 17.08 -2.59
C ILE A 18 3.77 16.87 -2.32
N VAL A 19 3.42 15.74 -1.68
CA VAL A 19 2.01 15.38 -1.44
C VAL A 19 1.39 16.25 -0.35
N ARG A 20 2.22 16.91 0.49
CA ARG A 20 1.77 17.68 1.67
C ARG A 20 0.90 16.82 2.59
N LEU A 21 1.44 15.67 2.97
CA LEU A 21 0.78 14.73 3.87
C LEU A 21 0.54 15.35 5.26
N HIS A 22 -0.31 14.69 6.06
CA HIS A 22 -0.75 15.18 7.36
C HIS A 22 0.43 15.63 8.23
N PRO A 23 0.48 16.88 8.71
CA PRO A 23 1.65 17.39 9.42
C PRO A 23 1.80 16.71 10.79
N GLY A 24 2.78 15.80 10.91
CA GLY A 24 3.19 15.20 12.18
C GLY A 24 4.46 14.35 12.03
N PHE A 25 5.35 14.43 13.01
CA PHE A 25 6.62 13.68 12.98
C PHE A 25 6.39 12.17 13.10
N GLU A 26 5.39 11.75 13.89
CA GLU A 26 5.01 10.34 14.02
C GLU A 26 4.46 9.78 12.69
N HIS A 27 3.63 10.56 12.00
CA HIS A 27 3.10 10.21 10.67
C HIS A 27 4.21 10.07 9.61
N TYR A 28 5.20 10.96 9.66
CA TYR A 28 6.37 10.90 8.78
C TYR A 28 7.20 9.63 9.02
N ILE A 29 7.50 9.29 10.28
CA ILE A 29 8.26 8.06 10.59
C ILE A 29 7.48 6.83 10.16
N PHE A 30 6.18 6.77 10.45
CA PHE A 30 5.33 5.64 10.05
C PHE A 30 5.32 5.46 8.52
N PHE A 31 5.19 6.57 7.78
CA PHE A 31 5.28 6.59 6.31
C PHE A 31 6.62 6.03 5.79
N VAL A 32 7.74 6.49 6.35
CA VAL A 32 9.09 6.04 5.94
C VAL A 32 9.32 4.57 6.29
N LEU A 33 8.86 4.11 7.46
CA LEU A 33 8.99 2.71 7.88
C LEU A 33 8.14 1.77 6.99
N CYS A 34 6.91 2.16 6.64
CA CYS A 34 6.08 1.40 5.70
C CYS A 34 6.70 1.31 4.31
N LEU A 35 7.26 2.43 3.80
CA LEU A 35 8.01 2.42 2.54
C LEU A 35 9.26 1.54 2.62
N TYR A 36 9.98 1.58 3.74
CA TYR A 36 11.16 0.75 3.93
C TYR A 36 10.83 -0.75 3.95
N ALA A 37 9.79 -1.13 4.70
CA ALA A 37 9.35 -2.50 4.81
C ALA A 37 8.84 -3.05 3.46
N SER A 38 8.04 -2.27 2.73
CA SER A 38 7.51 -2.67 1.43
C SER A 38 8.61 -2.92 0.39
N VAL A 39 9.61 -2.04 0.30
CA VAL A 39 10.74 -2.23 -0.62
C VAL A 39 11.60 -3.43 -0.22
N THR A 40 11.85 -3.63 1.07
CA THR A 40 12.63 -4.78 1.57
C THR A 40 11.95 -6.12 1.26
N VAL A 41 10.61 -6.16 1.35
CA VAL A 41 9.83 -7.34 0.96
C VAL A 41 9.94 -7.61 -0.54
N VAL A 42 9.89 -6.58 -1.38
CA VAL A 42 10.01 -6.74 -2.85
C VAL A 42 11.41 -7.21 -3.24
N GLU A 43 12.44 -6.63 -2.65
CA GLU A 43 13.82 -7.05 -2.87
C GLU A 43 14.04 -8.52 -2.49
N SER A 44 13.59 -8.93 -1.31
CA SER A 44 13.71 -10.32 -0.85
C SER A 44 12.90 -11.30 -1.72
N LEU A 45 11.71 -10.89 -2.19
CA LEU A 45 10.90 -11.68 -3.12
C LEU A 45 11.63 -11.90 -4.46
N MET A 46 12.23 -10.84 -5.03
CA MET A 46 12.99 -10.94 -6.27
C MET A 46 14.22 -11.84 -6.12
N MET A 47 14.91 -11.77 -4.97
CA MET A 47 16.03 -12.67 -4.65
C MET A 47 15.60 -14.13 -4.53
N ALA A 48 14.43 -14.39 -3.92
CA ALA A 48 13.87 -15.74 -3.83
C ALA A 48 13.55 -16.30 -5.22
N ILE A 49 12.88 -15.53 -6.08
CA ILE A 49 12.57 -15.94 -7.46
C ILE A 49 13.85 -16.21 -8.26
N ALA A 50 14.86 -15.34 -8.12
CA ALA A 50 16.14 -15.48 -8.80
C ALA A 50 16.88 -16.78 -8.43
N SER A 51 16.70 -17.29 -7.22
CA SER A 51 17.33 -18.55 -6.76
C SER A 51 16.64 -19.81 -7.31
N VAL A 52 15.36 -19.73 -7.67
CA VAL A 52 14.58 -20.88 -8.16
C VAL A 52 14.71 -21.04 -9.68
N VAL A 53 14.81 -19.92 -10.40
CA VAL A 53 14.82 -19.93 -11.86
C VAL A 53 16.25 -19.88 -12.41
N PRO A 54 16.71 -20.89 -13.18
CA PRO A 54 18.08 -20.94 -13.70
C PRO A 54 18.35 -19.92 -14.82
N ASN A 55 17.31 -19.29 -15.37
CA ASN A 55 17.38 -18.30 -16.45
C ASN A 55 16.97 -16.90 -15.97
N PHE A 56 17.87 -15.92 -16.09
CA PHE A 56 17.64 -14.53 -15.68
C PHE A 56 16.39 -13.90 -16.33
N LEU A 57 16.17 -14.16 -17.63
CA LEU A 57 15.03 -13.61 -18.37
C LEU A 57 13.68 -14.12 -17.82
N MET A 58 13.58 -15.41 -17.50
CA MET A 58 12.37 -15.95 -16.88
C MET A 58 12.18 -15.44 -15.44
N GLY A 59 13.27 -15.22 -14.71
CA GLY A 59 13.22 -14.61 -13.38
C GLY A 59 12.60 -13.21 -13.40
N ILE A 60 13.03 -12.34 -14.34
CA ILE A 60 12.46 -10.99 -14.50
C ILE A 60 10.99 -11.06 -14.91
N ILE A 61 10.63 -11.88 -15.90
CA ILE A 61 9.23 -11.98 -16.37
C ILE A 61 8.32 -12.46 -15.25
N THR A 62 8.76 -13.47 -14.49
CA THR A 62 7.99 -14.02 -13.37
C THR A 62 7.89 -13.02 -12.21
N GLY A 63 8.98 -12.34 -11.87
CA GLY A 63 8.99 -11.28 -10.86
C GLY A 63 8.06 -10.12 -11.21
N ALA A 64 8.13 -9.61 -12.43
CA ALA A 64 7.24 -8.55 -12.91
C ALA A 64 5.76 -9.00 -12.91
N GLY A 65 5.49 -10.27 -13.27
CA GLY A 65 4.14 -10.85 -13.21
C GLY A 65 3.59 -10.88 -11.79
N ILE A 66 4.37 -11.38 -10.83
CA ILE A 66 3.97 -11.45 -9.42
C ILE A 66 3.78 -10.05 -8.82
N GLN A 67 4.71 -9.13 -9.10
CA GLN A 67 4.61 -7.73 -8.64
C GLN A 67 3.39 -7.03 -9.23
N GLY A 68 3.06 -7.29 -10.51
CA GLY A 68 1.87 -6.80 -11.16
C GLY A 68 0.58 -7.33 -10.53
N ILE A 69 0.54 -8.63 -10.17
CA ILE A 69 -0.59 -9.22 -9.43
C ILE A 69 -0.73 -8.55 -8.05
N PHE A 70 0.38 -8.32 -7.34
CA PHE A 70 0.36 -7.61 -6.05
C PHE A 70 -0.20 -6.19 -6.18
N MET A 71 0.14 -5.45 -7.24
CA MET A 71 -0.40 -4.11 -7.52
C MET A 71 -1.90 -4.15 -7.89
N LEU A 72 -2.37 -5.20 -8.57
CA LEU A 72 -3.78 -5.36 -8.88
C LEU A 72 -4.62 -5.67 -7.64
N VAL A 73 -4.07 -6.43 -6.69
CA VAL A 73 -4.75 -6.81 -5.45
C VAL A 73 -4.69 -5.71 -4.40
N SER A 74 -3.70 -4.81 -4.45
CA SER A 74 -3.52 -3.73 -3.48
C SER A 74 -4.63 -2.65 -3.52
N GLY A 75 -5.70 -2.83 -4.29
CA GLY A 75 -6.91 -2.02 -4.24
C GLY A 75 -6.89 -0.77 -5.12
N PHE A 76 -5.88 -0.58 -5.99
CA PHE A 76 -5.76 0.64 -6.81
C PHE A 76 -6.76 0.71 -7.99
N PHE A 77 -7.21 -0.45 -8.52
CA PHE A 77 -8.04 -0.50 -9.74
C PHE A 77 -9.44 -1.12 -9.55
N ARG A 78 -9.70 -1.83 -8.45
CA ARG A 78 -11.01 -2.38 -8.09
C ARG A 78 -11.17 -2.44 -6.58
N LEU A 79 -12.34 -2.03 -6.10
CA LEU A 79 -12.71 -2.20 -4.69
C LEU A 79 -12.67 -3.71 -4.38
N PRO A 80 -12.03 -4.16 -3.28
CA PRO A 80 -11.85 -5.58 -2.98
C PRO A 80 -13.16 -6.39 -3.03
N LYS A 81 -14.31 -5.72 -2.83
CA LYS A 81 -15.68 -6.24 -2.85
C LYS A 81 -16.09 -6.96 -4.14
N ASP A 82 -15.52 -6.62 -5.30
CA ASP A 82 -15.95 -7.15 -6.60
C ASP A 82 -15.11 -8.35 -7.11
N ILE A 83 -14.27 -8.94 -6.25
CA ILE A 83 -13.39 -10.07 -6.58
C ILE A 83 -14.00 -11.36 -6.00
N PRO A 84 -14.11 -12.46 -6.76
CA PRO A 84 -14.70 -13.72 -6.28
C PRO A 84 -13.98 -14.24 -5.02
N LYS A 85 -14.79 -14.46 -3.98
CA LYS A 85 -14.38 -14.42 -2.56
C LYS A 85 -13.47 -15.57 -2.06
N PRO A 86 -13.57 -16.84 -2.49
CA PRO A 86 -12.83 -17.91 -1.78
C PRO A 86 -11.40 -18.16 -2.28
N VAL A 87 -11.18 -18.15 -3.61
CA VAL A 87 -9.97 -18.75 -4.20
C VAL A 87 -8.86 -17.74 -4.48
N TRP A 88 -9.20 -16.47 -4.68
CA TRP A 88 -8.23 -15.42 -5.05
C TRP A 88 -8.05 -14.34 -3.98
N ARG A 89 -9.12 -13.91 -3.30
CA ARG A 89 -9.05 -12.80 -2.34
C ARG A 89 -8.34 -13.17 -1.03
N TYR A 90 -8.66 -14.32 -0.43
CA TYR A 90 -8.09 -14.75 0.85
C TYR A 90 -6.56 -14.93 0.84
N PRO A 91 -5.95 -15.70 -0.09
CA PRO A 91 -4.50 -15.87 -0.09
C PRO A 91 -3.78 -14.57 -0.47
N MET A 92 -4.32 -13.80 -1.41
CA MET A 92 -3.62 -12.59 -1.88
C MET A 92 -3.72 -11.43 -0.88
N SER A 93 -4.84 -11.21 -0.17
CA SER A 93 -4.87 -10.18 0.91
C SER A 93 -3.98 -10.54 2.10
N TYR A 94 -3.86 -11.83 2.45
CA TYR A 94 -3.07 -12.23 3.61
C TYR A 94 -1.56 -12.26 3.33
N ILE A 95 -1.15 -12.57 2.10
CA ILE A 95 0.27 -12.61 1.69
C ILE A 95 0.80 -11.22 1.31
N SER A 96 -0.08 -10.31 0.85
CA SER A 96 0.33 -8.98 0.39
C SER A 96 0.63 -8.05 1.58
N PHE A 97 1.87 -8.06 2.06
CA PHE A 97 2.35 -7.03 2.99
C PHE A 97 2.08 -5.61 2.45
N HIS A 98 2.15 -5.43 1.13
CA HIS A 98 1.82 -4.18 0.45
C HIS A 98 0.38 -3.71 0.70
N PHE A 99 -0.59 -4.62 0.81
CA PHE A 99 -1.98 -4.27 1.07
C PHE A 99 -2.13 -3.65 2.46
N TRP A 100 -1.57 -4.29 3.48
CA TRP A 100 -1.58 -3.81 4.86
C TRP A 100 -0.77 -2.52 5.05
N ALA A 101 0.38 -2.40 4.38
CA ALA A 101 1.18 -1.18 4.41
C ALA A 101 0.41 0.01 3.81
N LEU A 102 -0.28 -0.19 2.68
CA LEU A 102 -1.12 0.85 2.06
C LEU A 102 -2.30 1.23 2.96
N GLN A 103 -3.00 0.25 3.51
CA GLN A 103 -4.10 0.48 4.45
C GLN A 103 -3.62 1.26 5.68
N GLY A 104 -2.48 0.89 6.26
CA GLY A 104 -1.86 1.62 7.36
C GLY A 104 -1.54 3.07 6.98
N GLN A 105 -1.01 3.30 5.77
CA GLN A 105 -0.75 4.65 5.26
C GLN A 105 -2.05 5.48 5.16
N TYR A 106 -3.11 4.89 4.60
CA TYR A 106 -4.41 5.55 4.48
C TYR A 106 -5.00 5.92 5.84
N GLN A 107 -4.95 5.00 6.81
CA GLN A 107 -5.41 5.30 8.17
C GLN A 107 -4.54 6.37 8.85
N ASN A 108 -3.23 6.34 8.64
CA ASN A 108 -2.31 7.32 9.17
C ASN A 108 -2.57 8.74 8.64
N ASP A 109 -2.94 8.87 7.37
CA ASP A 109 -3.11 10.18 6.71
C ASP A 109 -4.55 10.72 6.77
N LEU A 110 -5.55 9.84 6.77
CA LEU A 110 -6.96 10.23 6.76
C LEU A 110 -7.55 10.43 8.16
N LYS A 111 -6.93 9.87 9.20
CA LYS A 111 -7.40 10.02 10.58
C LYS A 111 -7.31 11.48 11.02
N GLY A 112 -8.42 12.02 11.51
CA GLY A 112 -8.53 13.42 11.93
C GLY A 112 -8.69 14.45 10.80
N VAL A 113 -8.69 14.03 9.53
CA VAL A 113 -8.97 14.91 8.39
C VAL A 113 -10.47 14.93 8.12
N VAL A 114 -11.04 16.12 7.89
CA VAL A 114 -12.44 16.29 7.53
C VAL A 114 -12.51 16.87 6.13
N PHE A 115 -13.14 16.14 5.21
CA PHE A 115 -13.31 16.56 3.83
C PHE A 115 -14.62 17.33 3.67
N ASP A 116 -14.56 18.46 2.96
CA ASP A 116 -15.76 19.19 2.55
C ASP A 116 -16.52 18.39 1.49
N ASN A 117 -17.84 18.43 1.58
CA ASN A 117 -18.71 17.70 0.67
C ASN A 117 -18.90 18.47 -0.64
N ARG A 118 -19.37 17.80 -1.70
CA ARG A 118 -19.53 18.39 -3.05
C ARG A 118 -20.50 19.57 -3.07
N THR A 119 -21.48 19.58 -2.17
CA THR A 119 -22.38 20.70 -1.93
C THR A 119 -22.25 21.16 -0.48
N PRO A 120 -22.26 22.48 -0.22
CA PRO A 120 -22.11 23.04 1.11
C PRO A 120 -23.25 22.66 2.08
N ASP A 121 -24.35 22.12 1.56
CA ASP A 121 -25.55 21.72 2.33
C ASP A 121 -25.42 20.31 2.95
N LEU A 122 -24.44 19.51 2.51
CA LEU A 122 -24.23 18.15 3.00
C LEU A 122 -23.20 18.14 4.15
N PRO A 123 -23.35 17.22 5.12
CA PRO A 123 -22.41 17.09 6.22
C PRO A 123 -21.00 16.79 5.70
N LYS A 124 -20.00 17.37 6.38
CA LYS A 124 -18.59 17.11 6.09
C LYS A 124 -18.27 15.63 6.34
N ILE A 125 -17.44 15.05 5.49
CA ILE A 125 -17.11 13.62 5.53
C ILE A 125 -15.76 13.47 6.27
N PRO A 126 -15.72 12.94 7.50
CA PRO A 126 -14.46 12.61 8.14
C PRO A 126 -13.75 11.47 7.40
N GLY A 127 -12.43 11.57 7.35
CA GLY A 127 -11.56 10.62 6.65
C GLY A 127 -11.62 9.21 7.21
N GLU A 128 -12.13 9.02 8.44
CA GLU A 128 -12.38 7.69 9.01
C GLU A 128 -13.45 6.90 8.24
N TYR A 129 -14.50 7.56 7.73
CA TYR A 129 -15.51 6.89 6.90
C TYR A 129 -14.95 6.53 5.51
N SER A 130 -14.10 7.39 4.95
CA SER A 130 -13.41 7.14 3.68
C SER A 130 -12.40 5.98 3.79
N SER A 131 -11.68 5.90 4.91
CA SER A 131 -10.80 4.78 5.22
C SER A 131 -11.58 3.47 5.39
N CYS A 132 -12.76 3.52 6.03
CA CYS A 132 -13.64 2.35 6.19
C CYS A 132 -14.21 1.86 4.85
N LEU A 133 -14.47 2.75 3.88
CA LEU A 133 -14.89 2.37 2.52
C LEU A 133 -13.79 1.67 1.71
N LEU A 134 -12.52 2.03 1.94
CA LEU A 134 -11.36 1.34 1.39
C LEU A 134 -11.13 -0.02 2.08
N ASP A 135 -11.55 -0.15 3.33
CA ASP A 135 -11.46 -1.36 4.15
C ASP A 135 -12.66 -2.30 4.01
N ALA A 136 -12.58 -3.17 3.01
CA ALA A 136 -13.60 -4.19 2.76
C ALA A 136 -13.68 -5.33 3.80
N GLU A 137 -12.87 -5.31 4.87
CA GLU A 137 -12.91 -6.28 5.99
C GLU A 137 -13.39 -5.64 7.31
N LEU A 138 -13.15 -4.33 7.53
CA LEU A 138 -13.51 -3.65 8.78
C LEU A 138 -14.97 -3.17 8.81
N CYS A 139 -15.62 -2.99 7.66
CA CYS A 139 -17.03 -2.55 7.55
C CYS A 139 -18.07 -3.69 7.65
N SER A 140 -17.63 -4.90 7.99
CA SER A 140 -18.50 -6.08 8.21
C SER A 140 -18.61 -6.51 9.67
N LEU A 141 -18.12 -5.67 10.59
CA LEU A 141 -18.26 -5.79 12.05
C LEU A 141 -18.90 -4.51 12.59
#